data_AF-A0A235ILM4-F1
#
_entry.id   AF-A0A235ILM4-F1
#
_cell.length_a   1.000
_cell.length_b   1.000
_cell.length_c   1.000
_cell.angle_alpha   90.00
_cell.angle_beta   90.00
_cell.angle_gamma   90.00
#
_symmetry.space_group_name_H-M   'P 1'
#
loop_
_entity.id
_entity.type
_entity.pdbx_description
1 polymer ?
#
loop_
_entity_poly.entity_id
_entity_poly.type
_entity_poly.pdbx_seq_one_letter_code
_entity_poly.pdbx_strand_id
1 'polypeptide(L)'
;MAVDNPKSLPVEQLQHIPNVMVAFDPSGSGNAAARVVKELLPQSKRLKCKADDWNQQLIDYGRQLRQQQQQQRQQEQDDELSL
;
A
#
# COMPACT_ATOMS: atom_id res chain seq x y z
N MET A 1 8.63 4.08 -19.82
CA MET A 1 7.70 2.95 -19.78
C MET A 1 8.23 1.98 -18.75
N ALA A 2 7.55 1.85 -17.60
CA ALA A 2 7.95 0.90 -16.57
C ALA A 2 7.78 -0.51 -17.14
N VAL A 3 8.76 -1.37 -16.87
CA VAL A 3 8.79 -2.75 -17.37
C VAL A 3 7.79 -3.55 -16.54
N ASP A 4 6.51 -3.52 -16.93
CA ASP A 4 5.43 -4.31 -16.32
C ASP A 4 5.54 -5.81 -16.69
N ASN A 5 6.76 -6.32 -16.90
CA ASN A 5 6.96 -7.74 -17.10
C ASN A 5 7.22 -8.40 -15.74
N PRO A 6 6.27 -9.15 -15.17
CA PRO A 6 6.49 -9.86 -13.90
C PRO A 6 7.63 -10.89 -13.98
N LYS A 7 8.11 -11.22 -15.18
CA LYS A 7 9.28 -12.10 -15.40
C LYS A 7 10.63 -11.39 -15.32
N SER A 8 10.69 -10.06 -15.29
CA SER A 8 11.95 -9.33 -15.12
C SER A 8 12.32 -9.10 -13.65
N LEU A 9 11.64 -9.76 -12.72
CA LEU A 9 11.96 -9.66 -11.30
C LEU A 9 13.31 -10.33 -10.99
N PRO A 10 14.13 -9.75 -10.10
CA PRO A 10 15.36 -10.36 -9.64
C PRO A 10 15.06 -11.48 -8.63
N VAL A 11 14.53 -12.60 -9.14
CA VAL A 11 14.10 -13.76 -8.34
C VAL A 11 15.22 -14.27 -7.46
N GLU A 12 16.44 -14.34 -7.99
CA GLU A 12 17.63 -14.82 -7.27
C GLU A 12 17.95 -14.01 -6.01
N GLN A 13 17.62 -12.72 -5.99
CA GLN A 13 17.82 -11.86 -4.83
C GLN A 13 16.63 -11.94 -3.87
N LEU A 14 15.41 -11.89 -4.42
CA LEU A 14 14.17 -11.86 -3.64
C LEU A 14 13.86 -13.21 -2.97
N GLN A 15 14.35 -14.34 -3.51
CA GLN A 15 14.16 -15.67 -2.92
C GLN A 15 14.79 -15.79 -1.52
N HIS A 16 15.86 -15.04 -1.25
CA HIS A 16 16.55 -15.07 0.05
C HIS A 16 15.90 -14.17 1.09
N ILE A 17 14.95 -13.33 0.70
CA ILE A 17 14.23 -12.43 1.60
C ILE A 17 13.01 -13.17 2.15
N PRO A 18 12.89 -13.35 3.47
CA PRO A 18 11.80 -14.14 4.06
C PRO A 18 10.42 -13.47 3.92
N ASN A 19 10.38 -12.14 3.93
CA ASN A 19 9.14 -11.36 3.89
C ASN A 19 9.10 -10.49 2.63
N VAL A 20 8.73 -11.09 1.50
CA VAL A 20 8.45 -10.36 0.27
C VAL A 20 6.96 -10.04 0.21
N MET A 21 6.61 -8.78 0.03
CA MET A 21 5.22 -8.35 -0.17
C MET A 21 5.08 -7.79 -1.57
N VAL A 22 3.99 -8.17 -2.25
CA VAL A 22 3.70 -7.73 -3.62
C VAL A 22 2.39 -6.97 -3.63
N ALA A 23 2.44 -5.73 -4.08
CA ALA A 23 1.31 -4.82 -4.15
C ALA A 23 0.99 -4.57 -5.62
N PHE A 24 0.06 -5.36 -6.16
CA PHE A 24 -0.45 -5.20 -7.52
C PHE A 24 -1.85 -4.60 -7.47
N ASP A 25 -2.20 -3.86 -8.51
CA ASP A 25 -3.54 -3.32 -8.69
C ASP A 25 -4.61 -4.43 -8.69
N PRO A 26 -5.85 -4.09 -8.33
CA PRO A 26 -6.96 -5.04 -8.32
C PRO A 26 -7.44 -5.39 -9.74
N SER A 27 -6.91 -4.73 -10.76
CA SER A 27 -7.24 -4.93 -12.17
C SER A 27 -6.95 -6.37 -12.64
N GLY A 28 -7.55 -6.77 -13.77
CA GLY A 28 -7.31 -8.08 -14.38
C GLY A 28 -5.82 -8.32 -14.69
N SER A 29 -5.11 -7.29 -15.17
CA SER A 29 -3.67 -7.34 -15.42
C SER A 29 -2.86 -7.44 -14.13
N GLY A 30 -3.22 -6.68 -13.08
CA GLY A 30 -2.59 -6.77 -11.76
C GLY A 30 -2.78 -8.14 -11.11
N ASN A 31 -3.95 -8.77 -11.29
CA ASN A 31 -4.20 -10.14 -10.86
C ASN A 31 -3.31 -11.16 -11.60
N ALA A 32 -3.16 -11.00 -12.92
CA ALA A 32 -2.31 -11.88 -13.73
C ALA A 32 -0.83 -11.76 -13.34
N ALA A 33 -0.34 -10.52 -13.16
CA ALA A 33 1.01 -10.26 -12.69
C ALA A 33 1.25 -10.85 -11.30
N ALA A 34 0.32 -10.65 -10.34
CA ALA A 34 0.42 -11.21 -9.01
C ALA A 34 0.51 -12.74 -9.01
N ARG A 35 -0.19 -13.41 -9.93
CA ARG A 35 -0.13 -14.87 -10.08
C ARG A 35 1.24 -15.32 -10.57
N VAL A 36 1.78 -14.67 -11.61
CA VAL A 36 3.11 -14.97 -12.14
C VAL A 36 4.18 -14.76 -11.06
N VAL A 37 4.11 -13.67 -10.30
CA VAL A 37 5.07 -13.41 -9.23
C VAL A 37 4.93 -14.41 -8.07
N LYS A 38 3.71 -14.88 -7.77
CA LYS A 38 3.50 -15.92 -6.76
C LYS A 38 4.11 -17.26 -7.18
N GLU A 39 4.12 -17.56 -8.47
CA GLU A 39 4.80 -18.75 -9.02
C GLU A 39 6.32 -18.62 -8.93
N LEU A 40 6.87 -17.42 -9.18
CA LEU A 40 8.31 -17.16 -9.09
C LEU A 40 8.84 -17.03 -7.65
N LEU A 41 8.03 -16.47 -6.76
CA LEU A 41 8.37 -16.20 -5.35
C LEU A 41 7.25 -16.76 -4.46
N PRO A 42 7.28 -18.07 -4.15
CA PRO A 42 6.22 -18.73 -3.37
C PRO A 42 6.05 -18.14 -1.97
N GLN A 43 7.13 -17.62 -1.38
CA GLN A 43 7.14 -16.96 -0.07
C GLN A 43 6.50 -15.57 -0.10
N SER A 44 6.26 -14.99 -1.27
CA SER A 44 5.66 -13.66 -1.39
C SER A 44 4.22 -13.62 -0.88
N LYS A 45 3.84 -12.53 -0.23
CA LYS A 45 2.46 -12.27 0.22
C LYS A 45 1.86 -11.16 -0.63
N ARG A 46 0.70 -11.43 -1.22
CA ARG A 46 -0.04 -10.42 -1.97
C ARG A 46 -0.75 -9.49 -1.00
N LEU A 47 -0.47 -8.20 -1.14
CA LEU A 47 -1.26 -7.14 -0.55
C LEU A 47 -2.30 -6.65 -1.55
N LYS A 48 -3.52 -6.42 -1.05
CA LYS A 48 -4.58 -5.75 -1.80
C LYS A 48 -4.76 -4.36 -1.22
N CYS A 49 -4.89 -3.38 -2.09
CA CYS A 49 -5.35 -2.06 -1.70
C CYS A 49 -6.78 -2.18 -1.13
N LYS A 50 -7.07 -1.35 -0.13
CA LYS A 50 -8.42 -1.22 0.44
C LYS A 50 -9.31 -0.32 -0.42
N ALA A 51 -8.70 0.61 -1.15
CA ALA A 51 -9.32 1.46 -2.16
C ALA A 51 -9.07 0.87 -3.56
N ASP A 52 -9.55 1.53 -4.61
CA ASP A 52 -9.32 1.10 -6.00
C ASP A 52 -7.84 1.23 -6.43
N ASP A 53 -7.08 2.09 -5.75
CA ASP A 53 -5.65 2.35 -5.98
C ASP A 53 -4.92 2.56 -4.64
N TRP A 54 -3.68 2.08 -4.54
CA TRP A 54 -2.76 2.35 -3.44
C TRP A 54 -2.49 3.84 -3.24
N ASN A 55 -2.37 4.61 -4.32
CA ASN A 55 -2.17 6.06 -4.23
C ASN A 55 -3.39 6.74 -3.61
N GLN A 56 -4.59 6.31 -4.01
CA GLN A 56 -5.82 6.86 -3.44
C GLN A 56 -5.93 6.55 -1.96
N GLN A 57 -5.60 5.32 -1.55
CA GLN A 57 -5.55 4.94 -0.14
C GLN A 57 -4.58 5.82 0.67
N LEU A 58 -3.42 6.18 0.10
CA LEU A 58 -2.46 7.08 0.76
C LEU A 58 -3.02 8.49 0.93
N ILE A 59 -3.67 9.02 -0.12
CA ILE A 59 -4.29 10.35 -0.09
C ILE A 59 -5.39 10.40 0.97
N ASP A 60 -6.26 9.39 1.01
CA ASP A 60 -7.38 9.31 1.95
C ASP A 60 -6.87 9.20 3.39
N TYR A 61 -5.85 8.38 3.63
CA TYR A 61 -5.21 8.28 4.94
C TYR A 61 -4.61 9.62 5.38
N GLY A 62 -3.91 10.32 4.47
CA GLY A 62 -3.35 11.64 4.74
C GLY A 62 -4.41 12.70 5.04
N ARG A 63 -5.59 12.62 4.40
CA ARG A 63 -6.73 13.50 4.72
C ARG A 63 -7.29 13.20 6.10
N GLN A 64 -7.49 11.94 6.45
CA GLN A 64 -7.98 11.52 7.78
C GLN A 64 -7.04 11.97 8.90
N LEU A 65 -5.73 11.80 8.72
CA LEU A 65 -4.74 12.22 9.73
C LEU A 65 -4.76 13.73 9.97
N ARG A 66 -4.89 14.53 8.90
CA ARG A 66 -5.00 15.99 9.03
C ARG A 66 -6.28 16.42 9.74
N GLN A 67 -7.39 15.74 9.48
CA GLN A 67 -8.66 16.03 10.14
C GLN A 67 -8.59 15.72 11.64
N GLN A 68 -7.98 14.60 12.04
CA GLN A 68 -7.76 14.29 13.45
C GLN A 68 -6.89 15.34 14.16
N GLN A 69 -5.78 15.77 13.54
CA GLN A 69 -4.94 16.81 14.13
C GLN A 69 -5.66 18.16 14.27
N GLN A 70 -6.54 18.52 13.34
CA GLN A 70 -7.33 19.74 13.44
C GLN A 70 -8.35 19.66 14.58
N GLN A 71 -9.02 18.51 14.73
CA GLN A 71 -9.97 18.30 15.84
C GLN A 71 -9.28 18.32 17.20
N GLN A 72 -8.10 17.70 17.33
CA GLN A 72 -7.33 17.75 18.57
C GLN A 72 -6.91 19.18 18.93
N ARG A 73 -6.41 19.97 17.98
CA ARG A 73 -6.06 21.37 18.23
C ARG A 73 -7.26 22.24 18.59
N GLN A 74 -8.44 21.95 18.04
CA GLN A 74 -9.67 22.65 18.42
C GLN A 74 -10.09 22.29 19.84
N GLN A 75 -10.06 21.01 20.21
CA GLN A 75 -10.34 20.58 21.58
C GLN A 75 -9.37 21.20 22.59
N GLU A 76 -8.06 21.22 22.28
CA GLU A 76 -7.06 21.87 23.14
C GLU A 76 -7.33 23.36 23.32
N GLN A 77 -7.72 24.08 22.27
CA GLN A 77 -8.06 25.51 22.36
C GLN A 77 -9.36 25.77 23.11
N ASP A 78 -10.38 24.93 22.91
CA ASP A 78 -11.65 25.05 23.63
C ASP A 78 -11.48 24.75 25.13
N ASP A 79 -10.67 23.75 25.48
CA ASP A 79 -10.34 23.43 26.88
C ASP A 79 -9.53 24.57 27.54
N GLU A 80 -8.56 25.16 26.83
CA GLU A 80 -7.74 26.29 27.33
C GLU A 80 -8.58 27.57 27.54
N LEU A 81 -9.61 27.81 26.72
CA LEU A 81 -10.55 28.93 26.87
C LEU A 81 -11.61 28.70 27.96
N SER A 82 -11.77 27.45 28.43
CA SER A 82 -12.76 27.07 29.45
C SER A 82 -12.25 27.11 30.90
N LEU A 83 -10.95 27.39 31.08
CA LEU A 83 -10.22 27.49 32.36
C LEU A 83 -10.06 28.95 32.82
#